data_AF-A0A7Y4RJV0-F1
#
_entry.id   AF-A0A7Y4RJV0-F1
#
_cell.length_a   1.000
_cell.length_b   1.000
_cell.length_c   1.000
_cell.angle_alpha   90.00
_cell.angle_beta   90.00
_cell.angle_gamma   90.00
#
_symmetry.space_group_name_H-M   'P 1'
#
loop_
_entity.id
_entity.type
_entity.pdbx_description
1 polymer ?
#
loop_
_entity_poly.entity_id
_entity_poly.type
_entity_poly.pdbx_seq_one_letter_code
_entity_poly.pdbx_strand_id
1 'polypeptide(L)'
;MPSKKKKPSKNTAGDNSIIINGDMNNSTIIIGDNSSLNKSAPSQKKPERPSERVLQPVVPSESAGSKLIPFLCYAKENSTGVREFRERLRDEAWIDPWFDEEDILPGQMWEGSVTDAVHNSHAVIIFLSSIAIRTEGFFHKELKLALDAAAEKPDGTIFVIPIRLDECEVPERLQPYQYVDYFGDAEHKDRVYSNLIKALKVRAENLGIKM
;
A
#
# COMPACT_ATOMS: atom_id res chain seq x y z
N MET A 1 -41.00 -36.70 30.73
CA MET A 1 -42.08 -36.75 29.70
C MET A 1 -43.41 -36.40 30.34
N PRO A 2 -44.44 -35.96 29.59
CA PRO A 2 -44.43 -35.36 28.23
C PRO A 2 -44.20 -33.83 28.38
N SER A 3 -44.64 -32.85 27.57
CA SER A 3 -44.94 -32.71 26.12
C SER A 3 -44.44 -31.29 25.72
N LYS A 4 -44.04 -30.89 24.50
CA LYS A 4 -44.30 -31.20 23.08
C LYS A 4 -45.52 -30.50 22.44
N LYS A 5 -45.25 -29.79 21.31
CA LYS A 5 -46.16 -29.18 20.29
C LYS A 5 -46.59 -27.71 20.60
N LYS A 6 -46.73 -26.79 19.63
CA LYS A 6 -46.44 -26.79 18.16
C LYS A 6 -46.44 -25.32 17.63
N LYS A 7 -45.67 -25.00 16.57
CA LYS A 7 -45.97 -23.87 15.66
C LYS A 7 -47.25 -24.15 14.84
N PRO A 8 -47.93 -23.11 14.33
CA PRO A 8 -47.84 -22.86 12.88
C PRO A 8 -47.63 -21.38 12.51
N SER A 9 -47.32 -21.12 11.24
CA SER A 9 -47.24 -19.78 10.62
C SER A 9 -48.54 -19.41 9.90
N LYS A 10 -48.68 -18.13 9.48
CA LYS A 10 -49.14 -17.75 8.13
C LYS A 10 -48.89 -16.26 7.82
N ASN A 11 -48.85 -15.95 6.52
CA ASN A 11 -48.45 -14.67 5.93
C ASN A 11 -49.63 -13.74 5.60
N THR A 12 -49.36 -12.43 5.59
CA THR A 12 -49.96 -11.36 4.75
C THR A 12 -48.96 -10.19 4.79
N ALA A 13 -48.31 -9.70 3.73
CA ALA A 13 -48.75 -9.18 2.43
C ALA A 13 -49.35 -7.74 2.51
N GLY A 14 -48.78 -6.82 1.71
CA GLY A 14 -49.07 -5.37 1.73
C GLY A 14 -48.16 -4.60 2.71
N ASP A 15 -47.58 -3.44 2.40
CA ASP A 15 -47.74 -2.60 1.20
C ASP A 15 -46.49 -1.75 0.92
N ASN A 16 -46.21 -1.43 -0.36
CA ASN A 16 -45.08 -0.60 -0.77
C ASN A 16 -45.56 0.85 -0.99
N SER A 17 -45.02 1.83 -0.26
CA SER A 17 -45.19 3.25 -0.59
C SER A 17 -43.84 3.97 -0.68
N ILE A 18 -43.49 4.34 -1.92
CA ILE A 18 -42.39 5.23 -2.25
C ILE A 18 -42.96 6.65 -2.34
N ILE A 19 -42.43 7.59 -1.56
CA ILE A 19 -42.77 9.01 -1.68
C ILE A 19 -41.70 9.68 -2.55
N ILE A 20 -42.08 10.04 -3.77
CA ILE A 20 -41.31 10.95 -4.63
C ILE A 20 -42.10 12.26 -4.70
N ASN A 21 -41.59 13.30 -4.04
CA ASN A 21 -42.01 14.66 -4.32
C ASN A 21 -41.28 15.11 -5.58
N GLY A 22 -42.00 15.20 -6.70
CA GLY A 22 -41.52 15.90 -7.88
C GLY A 22 -41.82 17.39 -7.78
N ASP A 23 -41.12 18.19 -8.58
CA ASP A 23 -41.65 19.47 -9.01
C ASP A 23 -41.44 19.63 -10.52
N MET A 24 -42.43 20.26 -11.17
CA MET A 24 -42.53 20.32 -12.63
C MET A 24 -41.81 21.55 -13.19
N ASN A 25 -41.42 21.50 -14.48
CA ASN A 25 -41.76 22.53 -15.49
C ASN A 25 -40.96 22.32 -16.80
N ASN A 26 -41.63 21.94 -17.90
CA ASN A 26 -42.03 22.89 -18.97
C ASN A 26 -42.34 22.20 -20.32
N SER A 27 -43.62 21.85 -20.49
CA SER A 27 -44.48 22.12 -21.67
C SER A 27 -43.94 22.20 -23.11
N THR A 28 -44.52 21.32 -23.94
CA THR A 28 -45.19 21.63 -25.23
C THR A 28 -44.40 21.71 -26.56
N ILE A 29 -44.59 20.61 -27.30
CA ILE A 29 -44.64 20.38 -28.76
C ILE A 29 -44.89 21.62 -29.66
N ILE A 30 -44.15 21.69 -30.78
CA ILE A 30 -44.60 22.36 -32.02
C ILE A 30 -44.65 21.32 -33.15
N ILE A 31 -45.80 21.25 -33.83
CA ILE A 31 -45.99 20.49 -35.08
C ILE A 31 -45.88 21.49 -36.24
N GLY A 32 -45.09 21.15 -37.25
CA GLY A 32 -44.96 21.94 -38.48
C GLY A 32 -44.79 21.05 -39.69
N ASP A 33 -45.83 20.97 -40.52
CA ASP A 33 -45.71 20.42 -41.87
C ASP A 33 -44.86 21.37 -42.74
N ASN A 34 -43.95 20.82 -43.54
CA ASN A 34 -43.95 21.22 -44.94
C ASN A 34 -43.38 20.15 -45.88
N SER A 35 -43.98 20.09 -47.05
CA SER A 35 -43.65 19.14 -48.11
C SER A 35 -42.57 19.71 -49.04
N SER A 36 -41.61 18.87 -49.47
CA SER A 36 -40.86 19.05 -50.73
C SER A 36 -40.10 17.78 -51.10
N LEU A 37 -40.40 17.22 -52.28
CA LEU A 37 -39.64 16.13 -52.87
C LEU A 37 -38.36 16.67 -53.53
N ASN A 38 -37.21 16.01 -53.32
CA ASN A 38 -36.40 15.63 -54.48
C ASN A 38 -35.53 14.38 -54.23
N LYS A 39 -35.15 13.74 -55.33
CA LYS A 39 -34.55 12.40 -55.42
C LYS A 39 -33.03 12.46 -55.31
N SER A 40 -32.43 11.52 -54.57
CA SER A 40 -31.34 10.66 -55.06
C SER A 40 -30.82 9.71 -53.97
N ALA A 41 -30.89 8.41 -54.19
CA ALA A 41 -29.97 7.43 -53.58
C ALA A 41 -28.74 7.32 -54.48
N PRO A 42 -27.51 7.09 -53.95
CA PRO A 42 -27.15 5.73 -53.55
C PRO A 42 -26.18 5.61 -52.35
N SER A 43 -25.89 4.35 -51.99
CA SER A 43 -24.79 3.89 -51.12
C SER A 43 -24.81 4.26 -49.64
N GLN A 44 -25.31 3.32 -48.84
CA GLN A 44 -25.00 3.23 -47.41
C GLN A 44 -23.48 3.03 -47.22
N LYS A 45 -22.77 4.06 -46.72
CA LYS A 45 -21.45 3.82 -46.12
C LYS A 45 -21.65 3.17 -44.76
N LYS A 46 -21.10 1.97 -44.60
CA LYS A 46 -20.93 1.24 -43.34
C LYS A 46 -20.30 2.18 -42.29
N PRO A 47 -20.81 2.23 -41.04
CA PRO A 47 -20.18 3.06 -40.01
C PRO A 47 -18.76 2.57 -39.74
N GLU A 48 -17.81 3.50 -39.78
CA GLU A 48 -16.41 3.24 -39.44
C GLU A 48 -16.32 2.91 -37.96
N ARG A 49 -15.60 1.82 -37.64
CA ARG A 49 -15.37 1.39 -36.26
C ARG A 49 -14.46 2.44 -35.59
N PRO A 50 -14.75 2.93 -34.37
CA PRO A 50 -13.85 3.81 -33.65
C PRO A 50 -12.45 3.20 -33.60
N SER A 51 -11.43 4.00 -33.86
CA SER A 51 -10.05 3.54 -33.89
C SER A 51 -9.68 2.93 -32.54
N GLU A 52 -9.28 1.67 -32.59
CA GLU A 52 -8.82 0.92 -31.42
C GLU A 52 -7.55 1.62 -30.91
N ARG A 53 -7.70 2.40 -29.83
CA ARG A 53 -6.62 3.18 -29.24
C ARG A 53 -5.64 2.18 -28.62
N VAL A 54 -4.67 1.75 -29.42
CA VAL A 54 -3.57 0.88 -29.00
C VAL A 54 -2.92 1.53 -27.78
N LEU A 55 -3.14 0.93 -26.61
CA LEU A 55 -2.39 1.25 -25.42
C LEU A 55 -0.95 0.83 -25.70
N GLN A 56 -0.09 1.82 -26.00
CA GLN A 56 1.34 1.58 -26.02
C GLN A 56 1.74 1.06 -24.63
N PRO A 57 2.63 0.07 -24.53
CA PRO A 57 3.18 -0.32 -23.24
C PRO A 57 3.75 0.92 -22.58
N VAL A 58 3.28 1.25 -21.37
CA VAL A 58 3.92 2.26 -20.55
C VAL A 58 5.26 1.67 -20.15
N VAL A 59 6.29 1.95 -20.96
CA VAL A 59 7.67 1.78 -20.54
C VAL A 59 7.84 2.57 -19.25
N PRO A 60 8.35 1.98 -18.16
CA PRO A 60 8.72 2.76 -16.98
C PRO A 60 9.71 3.82 -17.46
N SER A 61 9.35 5.10 -17.32
CA SER A 61 10.28 6.18 -17.59
C SER A 61 11.46 6.03 -16.64
N GLU A 62 12.69 5.95 -17.17
CA GLU A 62 13.88 5.99 -16.33
C GLU A 62 13.88 7.28 -15.51
N SER A 63 13.51 7.19 -14.22
CA SER A 63 13.59 8.29 -13.29
C SER A 63 15.05 8.51 -12.93
N ALA A 64 15.71 9.42 -13.65
CA ALA A 64 17.04 9.88 -13.28
C ALA A 64 16.99 10.53 -11.88
N GLY A 65 17.36 9.79 -10.84
CA GLY A 65 17.45 10.27 -9.46
C GLY A 65 16.46 9.68 -8.45
N SER A 66 15.87 8.50 -8.69
CA SER A 66 15.15 7.79 -7.62
C SER A 66 16.13 7.34 -6.52
N LYS A 67 15.77 7.62 -5.26
CA LYS A 67 16.47 7.13 -4.06
C LYS A 67 15.93 5.77 -3.63
N LEU A 68 16.72 5.02 -2.84
CA LEU A 68 16.23 3.86 -2.11
C LEU A 68 15.30 4.33 -0.98
N ILE A 69 14.11 3.76 -0.90
CA ILE A 69 13.09 4.07 0.11
C ILE A 69 12.93 2.87 1.05
N PRO A 70 13.70 2.79 2.15
CA PRO A 70 13.43 1.82 3.21
C PRO A 70 12.25 2.28 4.07
N PHE A 71 11.25 1.43 4.27
CA PHE A 71 10.21 1.63 5.28
C PHE A 71 10.77 1.26 6.66
N LEU A 72 10.57 2.11 7.65
CA LEU A 72 10.98 1.84 9.04
C LEU A 72 9.78 1.28 9.83
N CYS A 73 9.77 -0.03 10.10
CA CYS A 73 8.73 -0.72 10.88
C CYS A 73 9.18 -0.89 12.33
N TYR A 74 8.45 -0.33 13.29
CA TYR A 74 8.87 -0.27 14.68
C TYR A 74 7.66 -0.17 15.62
N ALA A 75 7.83 -0.56 16.89
CA ALA A 75 6.84 -0.24 17.92
C ALA A 75 7.05 1.20 18.40
N LYS A 76 5.96 1.92 18.69
CA LYS A 76 5.98 3.35 19.05
C LYS A 76 6.94 3.67 20.20
N GLU A 77 7.11 2.76 21.14
CA GLU A 77 8.01 2.84 22.29
C GLU A 77 9.50 2.93 21.88
N ASN A 78 9.84 2.61 20.62
CA ASN A 78 11.19 2.71 20.07
C ASN A 78 11.42 3.97 19.20
N SER A 79 10.44 4.89 19.07
CA SER A 79 10.50 6.02 18.13
C SER A 79 11.77 6.86 18.24
N THR A 80 12.25 7.14 19.46
CA THR A 80 13.49 7.90 19.70
C THR A 80 14.72 7.25 19.05
N GLY A 81 14.92 5.94 19.25
CA GLY A 81 16.07 5.23 18.68
C GLY A 81 15.95 5.03 17.17
N VAL A 82 14.74 4.85 16.65
CA VAL A 82 14.47 4.74 15.22
C VAL A 82 14.64 6.08 14.51
N ARG A 83 14.30 7.19 15.16
CA ARG A 83 14.53 8.56 14.68
C ARG A 83 16.03 8.88 14.56
N GLU A 84 16.84 8.54 15.57
CA GLU A 84 18.31 8.64 15.46
C GLU A 84 18.85 7.77 14.30
N PHE A 85 18.32 6.56 14.14
CA PHE A 85 18.69 5.66 13.04
C PHE A 85 18.30 6.22 11.66
N ARG A 86 17.13 6.85 11.55
CA ARG A 86 16.65 7.49 10.33
C ARG A 86 17.57 8.62 9.88
N GLU A 87 17.91 9.54 10.78
CA GLU A 87 18.78 10.66 10.39
C GLU A 87 20.15 10.15 9.92
N ARG A 88 20.69 9.13 10.58
CA ARG A 88 21.90 8.43 10.12
C ARG A 88 21.76 7.81 8.73
N LEU A 89 20.60 7.22 8.41
CA LEU A 89 20.31 6.73 7.04
C LEU A 89 20.20 7.87 6.02
N ARG A 90 19.71 9.06 6.41
CA ARG A 90 19.57 10.23 5.53
C ARG A 90 20.90 10.90 5.17
N ASP A 91 21.97 10.63 5.92
CA ASP A 91 23.34 11.03 5.56
C ASP A 91 23.83 10.33 4.27
N GLU A 92 23.28 9.16 3.93
CA GLU A 92 23.52 8.50 2.64
C GLU A 92 22.65 9.15 1.55
N ALA A 93 23.26 9.93 0.65
CA ALA A 93 22.55 10.78 -0.33
C ALA A 93 21.57 10.04 -1.26
N TRP A 94 21.71 8.72 -1.40
CA TRP A 94 20.90 7.83 -2.22
C TRP A 94 19.76 7.13 -1.46
N ILE A 95 19.56 7.44 -0.16
CA ILE A 95 18.49 6.89 0.68
C ILE A 95 17.47 7.98 1.06
N ASP A 96 16.20 7.60 1.12
CA ASP A 96 15.07 8.40 1.64
C ASP A 96 14.19 7.50 2.55
N PRO A 97 14.47 7.38 3.85
CA PRO A 97 13.72 6.48 4.73
C PRO A 97 12.32 7.02 5.03
N TRP A 98 11.31 6.19 4.75
CA TRP A 98 9.92 6.51 5.06
C TRP A 98 9.61 6.22 6.54
N PHE A 99 9.01 7.17 7.23
CA PHE A 99 8.79 7.17 8.67
C PHE A 99 7.46 7.84 9.04
N ASP A 100 6.58 7.09 9.68
CA ASP A 100 5.17 7.44 9.85
C ASP A 100 4.92 8.73 10.67
N GLU A 101 5.77 9.04 11.65
CA GLU A 101 5.70 10.27 12.45
C GLU A 101 5.99 11.56 11.63
N GLU A 102 6.54 11.47 10.43
CA GLU A 102 6.85 12.61 9.56
C GLU A 102 6.16 12.56 8.18
N ASP A 103 6.04 11.36 7.60
CA ASP A 103 5.56 11.20 6.22
C ASP A 103 4.04 11.01 6.11
N ILE A 104 3.32 10.88 7.24
CA ILE A 104 1.84 10.89 7.27
C ILE A 104 1.34 12.30 7.59
N LEU A 105 0.66 12.91 6.62
CA LEU A 105 0.11 14.26 6.75
C LEU A 105 -1.19 14.29 7.57
N PRO A 106 -1.47 15.38 8.32
CA PRO A 106 -2.74 15.56 9.02
C PRO A 106 -3.95 15.39 8.09
N GLY A 107 -4.84 14.47 8.43
CA GLY A 107 -6.04 14.13 7.65
C GLY A 107 -5.88 12.95 6.69
N GLN A 108 -4.67 12.39 6.51
CA GLN A 108 -4.50 11.10 5.86
C GLN A 108 -4.98 9.94 6.76
N MET A 109 -5.43 8.85 6.14
CA MET A 109 -5.81 7.64 6.85
C MET A 109 -4.56 6.81 7.15
N TRP A 110 -4.13 6.79 8.42
CA TRP A 110 -2.86 6.18 8.86
C TRP A 110 -2.69 4.73 8.35
N GLU A 111 -3.71 3.86 8.48
CA GLU A 111 -3.63 2.46 8.00
C GLU A 111 -3.44 2.36 6.47
N GLY A 112 -4.01 3.30 5.71
CA GLY A 112 -3.84 3.39 4.25
C GLY A 112 -2.43 3.85 3.89
N SER A 113 -1.97 4.97 4.47
CA SER A 113 -0.62 5.50 4.23
C SER A 113 0.48 4.49 4.56
N VAL A 114 0.37 3.76 5.67
CA VAL A 114 1.29 2.68 6.04
C VAL A 114 1.24 1.54 5.02
N THR A 115 0.04 1.16 4.57
CA THR A 115 -0.12 0.09 3.57
C THR A 115 0.56 0.45 2.25
N ASP A 116 0.26 1.64 1.72
CA ASP A 116 0.87 2.15 0.50
C ASP A 116 2.39 2.30 0.65
N ALA A 117 2.87 2.77 1.81
CA ALA A 117 4.30 2.94 2.05
C ALA A 117 5.06 1.61 2.07
N VAL A 118 4.53 0.55 2.69
CA VAL A 118 5.17 -0.78 2.66
C VAL A 118 5.20 -1.35 1.23
N HIS A 119 4.10 -1.24 0.48
CA HIS A 119 4.05 -1.75 -0.90
C HIS A 119 4.99 -1.00 -1.86
N ASN A 120 5.10 0.33 -1.71
CA ASN A 120 5.98 1.18 -2.52
C ASN A 120 7.44 1.22 -1.99
N SER A 121 7.71 0.66 -0.81
CA SER A 121 9.07 0.60 -0.27
C SER A 121 9.98 -0.30 -1.11
N HIS A 122 11.25 0.04 -1.13
CA HIS A 122 12.29 -0.76 -1.77
C HIS A 122 12.83 -1.86 -0.85
N ALA A 123 12.76 -1.63 0.46
CA ALA A 123 13.06 -2.56 1.55
C ALA A 123 12.26 -2.17 2.80
N VAL A 124 12.11 -3.09 3.76
CA VAL A 124 11.51 -2.87 5.08
C VAL A 124 12.53 -3.23 6.16
N ILE A 125 12.88 -2.24 6.98
CA ILE A 125 13.72 -2.43 8.15
C ILE A 125 12.80 -2.65 9.35
N ILE A 126 12.90 -3.81 9.99
CA ILE A 126 12.03 -4.22 11.11
C ILE A 126 12.80 -4.09 12.41
N PHE A 127 12.48 -3.07 13.20
CA PHE A 127 13.08 -2.83 14.51
C PHE A 127 12.40 -3.69 15.56
N LEU A 128 13.09 -4.75 15.94
CA LEU A 128 12.75 -5.63 17.05
C LEU A 128 13.27 -5.03 18.35
N SER A 129 12.47 -5.14 19.40
CA SER A 129 12.89 -4.89 20.78
C SER A 129 12.08 -5.74 21.73
N SER A 130 12.56 -5.86 22.96
CA SER A 130 11.95 -6.65 24.03
C SER A 130 10.59 -6.07 24.44
N ILE A 131 10.29 -4.82 24.10
CA ILE A 131 8.94 -4.24 24.21
C ILE A 131 8.13 -4.46 22.93
N ALA A 132 8.70 -4.23 21.74
CA ALA A 132 8.00 -4.42 20.46
C ALA A 132 7.42 -5.84 20.27
N ILE A 133 8.15 -6.88 20.68
CA ILE A 133 7.69 -8.27 20.54
C ILE A 133 6.60 -8.68 21.55
N ARG A 134 6.35 -7.86 22.58
CA ARG A 134 5.38 -8.12 23.65
C ARG A 134 4.15 -7.20 23.60
N THR A 135 4.23 -6.08 22.91
CA THR A 135 3.15 -5.10 22.83
C THR A 135 2.11 -5.49 21.76
N GLU A 136 0.89 -5.82 22.18
CA GLU A 136 -0.24 -5.92 21.26
C GLU A 136 -0.48 -4.57 20.55
N GLY A 137 -0.55 -4.58 19.22
CA GLY A 137 -0.78 -3.34 18.48
C GLY A 137 -0.42 -3.39 17.00
N PHE A 138 -0.24 -2.21 16.43
CA PHE A 138 -0.01 -2.00 15.00
C PHE A 138 1.30 -2.64 14.49
N PHE A 139 2.36 -2.69 15.31
CA PHE A 139 3.61 -3.35 14.96
C PHE A 139 3.42 -4.78 14.42
N HIS A 140 2.54 -5.59 15.02
CA HIS A 140 2.27 -6.94 14.52
C HIS A 140 1.46 -6.97 13.20
N LYS A 141 0.63 -5.96 12.93
CA LYS A 141 -0.04 -5.78 11.63
C LYS A 141 0.97 -5.40 10.55
N GLU A 142 1.85 -4.44 10.82
CA GLU A 142 2.91 -4.00 9.92
C GLU A 142 3.91 -5.11 9.62
N LEU A 143 4.38 -5.83 10.65
CA LEU A 143 5.22 -7.02 10.50
C LEU A 143 4.56 -8.07 9.60
N LYS A 144 3.23 -8.27 9.73
CA LYS A 144 2.51 -9.15 8.82
C LYS A 144 2.53 -8.62 7.39
N LEU A 145 2.18 -7.35 7.19
CA LEU A 145 2.15 -6.72 5.87
C LEU A 145 3.52 -6.74 5.17
N ALA A 146 4.60 -6.43 5.91
CA ALA A 146 5.98 -6.48 5.41
C ALA A 146 6.39 -7.88 4.95
N LEU A 147 6.00 -8.92 5.69
CA LEU A 147 6.25 -10.31 5.33
C LEU A 147 5.38 -10.78 4.15
N ASP A 148 4.12 -10.34 4.09
CA ASP A 148 3.24 -10.63 2.96
C ASP A 148 3.79 -9.98 1.67
N ALA A 149 4.23 -8.72 1.74
CA ALA A 149 4.90 -8.01 0.64
C ALA A 149 6.29 -8.59 0.28
N ALA A 150 6.98 -9.24 1.24
CA ALA A 150 8.23 -9.95 0.99
C ALA A 150 8.01 -11.21 0.14
N ALA A 151 6.92 -11.94 0.38
CA ALA A 151 6.55 -13.15 -0.35
C ALA A 151 6.19 -12.89 -1.83
N GLU A 152 5.92 -11.63 -2.21
CA GLU A 152 5.73 -11.19 -3.59
C GLU A 152 7.05 -10.88 -4.34
N LYS A 153 8.19 -10.84 -3.64
CA LYS A 153 9.49 -10.52 -4.26
C LYS A 153 10.18 -11.79 -4.77
N PRO A 154 11.04 -11.71 -5.81
CA PRO A 154 11.85 -12.84 -6.25
C PRO A 154 12.75 -13.40 -5.14
N ASP A 155 12.99 -14.71 -5.18
CA ASP A 155 13.89 -15.40 -4.24
C ASP A 155 15.25 -14.71 -4.10
N GLY A 156 15.75 -14.61 -2.87
CA GLY A 156 17.02 -13.94 -2.56
C GLY A 156 16.97 -12.40 -2.56
N THR A 157 15.81 -11.79 -2.81
CA THR A 157 15.67 -10.32 -2.70
C THR A 157 15.87 -9.87 -1.24
N ILE A 158 16.82 -8.96 -1.02
CA ILE A 158 16.96 -8.23 0.25
C ILE A 158 15.80 -7.23 0.35
N PHE A 159 14.67 -7.69 0.88
CA PHE A 159 13.49 -6.86 1.13
C PHE A 159 13.25 -6.64 2.63
N VAL A 160 13.14 -7.70 3.44
CA VAL A 160 12.99 -7.59 4.91
C VAL A 160 14.36 -7.68 5.58
N ILE A 161 14.65 -6.72 6.47
CA ILE A 161 15.90 -6.66 7.25
C ILE A 161 15.55 -6.46 8.74
N PRO A 162 15.62 -7.51 9.58
CA PRO A 162 15.36 -7.38 11.01
C PRO A 162 16.59 -6.82 11.76
N ILE A 163 16.34 -5.87 12.66
CA ILE A 163 17.35 -5.24 13.52
C ILE A 163 16.86 -5.29 14.97
N ARG A 164 17.65 -5.85 15.89
CA ARG A 164 17.34 -5.84 17.33
C ARG A 164 17.92 -4.58 17.97
N LEU A 165 17.09 -3.84 18.72
CA LEU A 165 17.48 -2.64 19.46
C LEU A 165 17.89 -2.93 20.91
N ASP A 166 17.57 -4.12 21.41
CA ASP A 166 17.94 -4.66 22.72
C ASP A 166 17.99 -6.20 22.69
N GLU A 167 18.28 -6.83 23.84
CA GLU A 167 18.24 -8.28 23.98
C GLU A 167 16.79 -8.81 24.01
N CYS A 168 16.24 -9.08 22.82
CA CYS A 168 14.91 -9.68 22.64
C CYS A 168 14.95 -11.03 21.91
N GLU A 169 13.89 -11.84 22.01
CA GLU A 169 13.72 -13.00 21.14
C GLU A 169 13.33 -12.55 19.72
N VAL A 170 13.76 -13.29 18.69
CA VAL A 170 13.36 -13.04 17.29
C VAL A 170 12.10 -13.86 16.99
N PRO A 171 10.98 -13.22 16.58
CA PRO A 171 9.74 -13.94 16.25
C PRO A 171 9.96 -15.05 15.22
N GLU A 172 9.26 -16.19 15.36
CA GLU A 172 9.43 -17.38 14.50
C GLU A 172 9.36 -17.04 13.00
N ARG A 173 8.42 -16.17 12.61
CA ARG A 173 8.24 -15.70 11.22
C ARG A 173 9.45 -14.94 10.64
N LEU A 174 10.37 -14.47 11.49
CA LEU A 174 11.60 -13.77 11.12
C LEU A 174 12.86 -14.65 11.24
N GLN A 175 12.77 -15.86 11.80
CA GLN A 175 13.91 -16.79 11.89
C GLN A 175 14.57 -17.13 10.55
N PRO A 176 13.86 -17.18 9.39
CA PRO A 176 14.50 -17.37 8.08
C PRO A 176 15.34 -16.19 7.59
N TYR A 177 15.24 -15.02 8.22
CA TYR A 177 15.90 -13.79 7.80
C TYR A 177 17.14 -13.52 8.65
N GLN A 178 18.26 -13.19 8.01
CA GLN A 178 19.46 -12.75 8.72
C GLN A 178 19.18 -11.41 9.43
N TYR A 179 19.30 -11.40 10.75
CA TYR A 179 19.16 -10.20 11.57
C TYR A 179 20.51 -9.68 12.08
N VAL A 180 20.49 -8.47 12.65
CA VAL A 180 21.66 -7.84 13.30
C VAL A 180 21.26 -7.21 14.64
N ASP A 181 22.24 -7.11 15.55
CA ASP A 181 22.07 -6.54 16.89
C ASP A 181 22.61 -5.10 16.91
N TYR A 182 21.75 -4.09 17.01
CA TYR A 182 22.11 -2.67 17.01
C TYR A 182 22.11 -2.08 18.44
N PHE A 183 22.79 -2.78 19.36
CA PHE A 183 22.97 -2.36 20.75
C PHE A 183 24.41 -2.63 21.22
N GLY A 184 24.75 -2.15 22.41
CA GLY A 184 26.14 -2.10 22.90
C GLY A 184 26.83 -0.77 22.58
N ASP A 185 28.15 -0.80 22.48
CA ASP A 185 29.00 0.38 22.26
C ASP A 185 28.89 0.98 20.84
N ALA A 186 29.50 2.16 20.68
CA ALA A 186 29.46 2.91 19.42
C ALA A 186 30.18 2.18 18.26
N GLU A 187 31.32 1.53 18.53
CA GLU A 187 32.10 0.82 17.51
C GLU A 187 31.30 -0.39 16.96
N HIS A 188 30.60 -1.09 17.84
CA HIS A 188 29.69 -2.17 17.45
C HIS A 188 28.52 -1.64 16.60
N LYS A 189 27.85 -0.57 17.04
CA LYS A 189 26.78 0.07 16.26
C LYS A 189 27.27 0.52 14.88
N ASP A 190 28.46 1.12 14.79
CA ASP A 190 29.05 1.58 13.53
C ASP A 190 29.39 0.43 12.58
N ARG A 191 29.94 -0.67 13.10
CA ARG A 191 30.16 -1.91 12.33
C ARG A 191 28.85 -2.51 11.81
N VAL A 192 27.81 -2.53 12.64
CA VAL A 192 26.48 -3.07 12.26
C VAL A 192 25.81 -2.19 11.22
N TYR A 193 25.80 -0.87 11.42
CA TYR A 193 25.32 0.10 10.44
C TYR A 193 26.06 -0.05 9.10
N SER A 194 27.39 -0.16 9.13
CA SER A 194 28.21 -0.36 7.92
C SER A 194 27.84 -1.65 7.16
N ASN A 195 27.37 -2.69 7.85
CA ASN A 195 26.91 -3.92 7.23
C ASN A 195 25.47 -3.81 6.70
N LEU A 196 24.57 -3.09 7.39
CA LEU A 196 23.26 -2.75 6.85
C LEU A 196 23.40 -1.97 5.54
N ILE A 197 24.26 -0.95 5.52
CA ILE A 197 24.48 -0.14 4.32
C ILE A 197 24.94 -1.01 3.14
N LYS A 198 25.81 -2.01 3.33
CA LYS A 198 26.16 -2.96 2.26
C LYS A 198 24.93 -3.72 1.73
N ALA A 199 24.05 -4.18 2.60
CA ALA A 199 22.82 -4.88 2.20
C ALA A 199 21.86 -3.95 1.42
N LEU A 200 21.72 -2.70 1.86
CA LEU A 200 20.92 -1.68 1.16
C LEU A 200 21.55 -1.28 -0.19
N LYS A 201 22.89 -1.24 -0.31
CA LYS A 201 23.60 -0.97 -1.58
C LYS A 201 23.36 -2.09 -2.59
N VAL A 202 23.47 -3.35 -2.19
CA VAL A 202 23.10 -4.51 -3.04
C VAL A 202 21.63 -4.42 -3.49
N ARG A 203 20.72 -3.97 -2.61
CA ARG A 203 19.32 -3.76 -2.99
C ARG A 203 19.14 -2.61 -3.99
N ALA A 204 19.84 -1.49 -3.80
CA ALA A 204 19.83 -0.34 -4.70
C ALA A 204 20.39 -0.67 -6.09
N GLU A 205 21.51 -1.40 -6.16
CA GLU A 205 22.11 -1.88 -7.42
C GLU A 205 21.14 -2.74 -8.22
N ASN A 206 20.46 -3.69 -7.57
CA ASN A 206 19.43 -4.53 -8.18
C ASN A 206 18.18 -3.76 -8.65
N LEU A 207 18.02 -2.49 -8.22
CA LEU A 207 16.93 -1.59 -8.62
C LEU A 207 17.39 -0.51 -9.61
N GLY A 208 18.68 -0.48 -9.99
CA GLY A 208 19.25 0.55 -10.86
C GLY A 208 19.39 1.94 -10.20
N ILE A 209 19.30 2.02 -8.88
CA ILE A 209 19.43 3.27 -8.11
C ILE A 209 20.89 3.73 -8.11
N LYS A 210 21.12 5.01 -8.39
CA LYS A 210 22.46 5.61 -8.40
C LYS A 210 22.85 6.04 -6.98
N MET A 211 24.10 5.75 -6.61
CA MET A 211 24.68 5.95 -5.28
C MET A 211 25.88 6.90 -5.32
#